data_AF-A0A1X7TKQ2-F1
#
_entry.id   AF-A0A1X7TKQ2-F1
#
_cell.length_a   1.000
_cell.length_b   1.000
_cell.length_c   1.000
_cell.angle_alpha   90.00
_cell.angle_beta   90.00
_cell.angle_gamma   90.00
#
_symmetry.space_group_name_H-M   'P 1'
#
loop_
_entity.id
_entity.type
_entity.pdbx_description
1 polymer ?
#
loop_
_entity_poly.entity_id
_entity_poly.type
_entity_poly.pdbx_seq_one_letter_code
_entity_poly.pdbx_strand_id
1 'polypeptide(L)'
;VIDSFTNDIVIYNTGVSVASTGKRLLLPHESELVIAHGHSWGSPHDPGTDTNCRLRYLMNEFIQDNSEGTHQEFSPCSRISIGRVLANKATCFQGK
;
A
#
# COMPACT_ATOMS: atom_id res chain seq x y z
N VAL A 1 3.51 -10.76 -18.23
CA VAL A 1 2.66 -11.94 -18.52
C VAL A 1 1.84 -11.54 -19.72
N ILE A 2 1.78 -12.36 -20.76
CA ILE A 2 0.91 -12.05 -21.90
C ILE A 2 -0.50 -12.38 -21.42
N ASP A 3 -1.40 -11.39 -21.42
CA ASP A 3 -2.81 -11.67 -21.18
C ASP A 3 -3.34 -12.42 -22.41
N SER A 4 -3.65 -13.70 -22.22
CA SER A 4 -4.10 -14.61 -23.27
C SER A 4 -5.41 -14.19 -23.92
N PHE A 5 -6.11 -13.19 -23.38
CA PHE A 5 -7.39 -12.69 -23.89
C PHE A 5 -7.27 -11.44 -24.75
N THR A 6 -6.22 -10.63 -24.59
CA THR A 6 -6.07 -9.36 -25.33
C THR A 6 -4.88 -9.32 -26.28
N ASN A 7 -3.97 -10.30 -26.23
CA ASN A 7 -2.66 -10.26 -26.91
C ASN A 7 -1.82 -9.02 -26.53
N ASP A 8 -2.16 -8.33 -25.45
CA ASP A 8 -1.40 -7.19 -24.95
C ASP A 8 -0.32 -7.66 -23.97
N ILE A 9 0.81 -6.94 -23.98
CA ILE A 9 1.80 -7.06 -22.92
C ILE A 9 1.20 -6.41 -21.68
N VAL A 10 0.71 -7.23 -20.75
CA VAL A 10 0.24 -6.74 -19.46
C VAL A 10 1.41 -6.70 -18.49
N ILE A 11 1.61 -5.49 -17.98
CA ILE A 11 2.64 -5.12 -17.02
C ILE A 11 1.94 -4.92 -15.67
N TYR A 12 2.20 -5.80 -14.69
CA TYR A 12 1.51 -5.79 -13.40
C TYR A 12 2.22 -4.99 -12.30
N ASN A 13 3.35 -4.32 -12.59
CA ASN A 13 4.01 -3.41 -11.64
C ASN A 13 3.44 -1.98 -11.75
N THR A 14 2.11 -1.87 -11.79
CA THR A 14 1.36 -0.63 -11.98
C THR A 14 0.40 -0.38 -10.81
N GLY A 15 0.07 0.88 -10.55
CA GLY A 15 -0.96 1.29 -9.59
C GLY A 15 -1.58 2.63 -9.99
N VAL A 16 -2.79 2.90 -9.50
CA VAL A 16 -3.51 4.16 -9.74
C VAL A 16 -3.94 4.75 -8.41
N SER A 17 -3.68 6.04 -8.21
CA SER A 17 -4.21 6.83 -7.11
C SER A 17 -5.00 8.00 -7.66
N VAL A 18 -5.99 8.46 -6.90
CA VAL A 18 -6.82 9.62 -7.23
C VAL A 18 -6.84 10.58 -6.05
N ALA A 19 -6.67 11.87 -6.33
CA ALA A 19 -6.64 12.93 -5.30
C ALA A 19 -8.05 13.44 -4.93
N SER A 20 -9.10 12.66 -5.19
CA SER A 20 -10.49 13.06 -4.93
C SER A 20 -11.34 11.88 -4.46
N THR A 21 -12.20 12.14 -3.47
CA THR A 21 -13.24 11.22 -3.01
C THR A 21 -14.61 11.85 -3.18
N GLY A 22 -15.41 11.33 -4.11
CA GLY A 22 -16.69 11.94 -4.52
C GLY A 22 -16.49 13.37 -5.01
N LYS A 23 -17.02 14.36 -4.28
CA LYS A 23 -16.90 15.79 -4.60
C LYS A 23 -15.76 16.50 -3.85
N ARG A 24 -15.03 15.79 -2.98
CA ARG A 24 -13.98 16.36 -2.13
C ARG A 24 -12.61 16.09 -2.74
N LEU A 25 -11.79 17.13 -2.89
CA LEU A 25 -10.36 16.99 -3.12
C LEU A 25 -9.66 16.60 -1.82
N LEU A 26 -8.72 15.67 -1.90
CA LEU A 26 -7.85 15.30 -0.80
C LEU A 26 -6.85 16.41 -0.51
N LEU A 27 -6.50 16.59 0.76
CA LEU A 27 -5.36 17.40 1.15
C LEU A 27 -4.06 16.74 0.66
N PRO A 28 -2.96 17.50 0.48
CA PRO A 28 -1.67 16.92 0.05
C PRO A 28 -1.23 15.75 0.91
N HIS A 29 -1.28 15.89 2.25
CA HIS A 29 -0.91 14.82 3.18
C HIS A 29 -1.79 13.56 3.05
N GLU A 30 -3.09 13.71 2.80
CA GLU A 30 -3.99 12.56 2.58
C GLU A 30 -3.62 11.82 1.29
N SER A 31 -3.28 12.56 0.24
CA SER A 31 -2.83 11.98 -1.03
C SER A 31 -1.50 11.24 -0.90
N GLU A 32 -0.57 11.77 -0.10
CA GLU A 32 0.70 11.11 0.23
C GLU A 32 0.46 9.76 0.92
N LEU A 33 -0.48 9.69 1.88
CA LEU A 33 -0.84 8.42 2.54
C LEU A 33 -1.43 7.40 1.56
N VAL A 34 -2.31 7.83 0.64
CA VAL A 34 -2.88 6.95 -0.40
C VAL A 34 -1.78 6.42 -1.32
N ILE A 35 -0.81 7.26 -1.72
CA ILE A 35 0.31 6.85 -2.57
C ILE A 35 1.27 5.92 -1.82
N ALA A 36 1.51 6.18 -0.53
CA ALA A 36 2.40 5.38 0.30
C ALA A 36 1.84 3.99 0.63
N HIS A 37 0.52 3.79 0.53
CA HIS A 37 -0.15 2.52 0.81
C HIS A 37 0.43 1.36 -0.03
N GLY A 38 1.18 0.49 0.65
CA GLY A 38 2.24 -0.35 0.10
C GLY A 38 1.83 -1.68 -0.54
N HIS A 39 0.69 -1.77 -1.24
CA HIS A 39 0.27 -3.01 -1.93
C HIS A 39 1.32 -3.50 -2.94
N SER A 40 1.97 -2.60 -3.69
CA SER A 40 3.03 -2.94 -4.63
C SER A 40 4.27 -3.56 -3.98
N TRP A 41 4.45 -3.34 -2.68
CA TRP A 41 5.50 -3.96 -1.87
C TRP A 41 5.07 -5.31 -1.27
N GLY A 42 3.85 -5.77 -1.59
CA GLY A 42 3.29 -7.05 -1.16
C GLY A 42 2.72 -7.07 0.26
N SER A 43 2.42 -5.91 0.84
CA SER A 43 1.68 -5.86 2.10
C SER A 43 0.19 -5.98 1.84
N PRO A 44 -0.53 -6.95 2.44
CA PRO A 44 -1.99 -6.91 2.47
C PRO A 44 -2.48 -5.80 3.43
N HIS A 45 -3.80 -5.60 3.50
CA HIS A 45 -4.38 -4.80 4.58
C HIS A 45 -4.06 -5.43 5.94
N ASP A 46 -3.85 -4.58 6.93
CA ASP A 46 -3.66 -5.01 8.30
C ASP A 46 -4.95 -5.67 8.86
N PRO A 47 -4.87 -6.84 9.50
CA PRO A 47 -6.04 -7.51 10.02
C PRO A 47 -6.60 -6.76 11.24
N GLY A 48 -7.85 -6.32 11.17
CA GLY A 48 -8.51 -5.58 12.26
C GLY A 48 -8.61 -6.34 13.60
N THR A 49 -8.43 -7.66 13.58
CA THR A 49 -8.43 -8.53 14.77
C THR A 49 -7.08 -8.64 15.47
N ASP A 50 -5.96 -8.27 14.83
CA ASP A 50 -4.63 -8.33 15.46
C ASP A 50 -4.28 -6.99 16.10
N THR A 51 -4.17 -6.99 17.44
CA THR A 51 -3.83 -5.80 18.21
C THR A 51 -2.46 -5.22 17.86
N ASN A 52 -1.53 -6.01 17.33
CA ASN A 52 -0.19 -5.55 16.97
C ASN A 52 -0.16 -4.72 15.68
N CYS A 53 -1.18 -4.87 14.84
CA CYS A 53 -1.17 -4.37 13.48
C CYS A 53 -2.40 -3.52 13.10
N ARG A 54 -3.42 -3.44 13.96
CA ARG A 54 -4.67 -2.74 13.61
C ARG A 54 -4.64 -1.21 13.77
N LEU A 55 -5.58 -0.56 13.07
CA LEU A 55 -6.16 0.78 13.28
C LEU A 55 -5.27 2.01 13.10
N ARG A 56 -3.96 1.94 13.37
CA ARG A 56 -3.08 3.12 13.42
C ARG A 56 -2.00 3.19 12.34
N TYR A 57 -1.89 2.15 11.52
CA TYR A 57 -0.83 1.97 10.55
C TYR A 57 -1.33 2.18 9.12
N LEU A 58 -0.37 2.46 8.25
CA LEU A 58 -0.58 2.84 6.86
C LEU A 58 -1.43 1.84 6.04
N MET A 59 -1.37 0.55 6.38
CA MET A 59 -2.06 -0.53 5.66
C MET A 59 -3.44 -0.87 6.23
N ASN A 60 -3.99 -0.03 7.10
CA ASN A 60 -5.38 -0.17 7.52
C ASN A 60 -6.31 -0.03 6.31
N GLU A 61 -7.33 -0.90 6.23
CA GLU A 61 -8.33 -0.92 5.15
C GLU A 61 -9.14 0.37 5.06
N PHE A 62 -9.42 0.96 6.23
CA PHE A 62 -10.20 2.17 6.36
C PHE A 62 -9.34 3.29 6.92
N ILE A 63 -9.42 4.46 6.30
CA ILE A 63 -8.94 5.69 6.92
C ILE A 63 -9.91 5.99 8.07
N GLN A 64 -9.53 5.58 9.28
CA GLN A 64 -10.22 5.97 10.50
C GLN A 64 -9.72 7.32 10.97
N ASP A 65 -10.59 8.04 11.67
CA ASP A 65 -10.26 9.31 12.32
C ASP A 65 -8.93 9.16 13.08
N ASN A 66 -8.09 10.19 12.96
CA ASN A 66 -6.72 10.29 13.45
C ASN A 66 -6.61 10.27 14.98
N SER A 67 -7.67 9.87 15.69
CA SER A 67 -7.70 9.65 17.14
C SER A 67 -6.86 8.44 17.58
N GLU A 68 -6.58 7.50 16.67
CA GLU A 68 -5.85 6.25 16.98
C GLU A 68 -4.37 6.26 16.50
N GLY A 69 -3.92 7.26 15.73
CA GLY A 69 -2.52 7.37 15.28
C GLY A 69 -2.31 8.21 14.02
N THR A 70 -1.04 8.28 13.57
CA THR A 70 -0.61 9.15 12.45
C THR A 70 -0.74 8.49 11.08
N HIS A 71 -1.00 7.17 10.99
CA HIS A 71 -1.04 6.38 9.75
C HIS A 71 0.21 6.49 8.87
N GLN A 72 1.32 7.00 9.42
CA GLN A 72 2.56 7.28 8.69
C GLN A 72 3.57 6.11 8.71
N GLU A 73 3.24 5.02 9.39
CA GLU A 73 4.14 3.89 9.59
C GLU A 73 3.52 2.58 9.11
N PHE A 74 4.35 1.69 8.57
CA PHE A 74 3.96 0.30 8.34
C PHE A 74 3.90 -0.47 9.66
N SER A 75 2.85 -1.28 9.82
CA SER A 75 2.71 -2.18 10.97
C SER A 75 3.81 -3.26 10.99
N PRO A 76 4.03 -3.93 12.13
CA PRO A 76 4.87 -5.14 12.17
C PRO A 76 4.45 -6.20 11.14
N CYS A 77 3.15 -6.41 10.91
CA CYS A 77 2.62 -7.37 9.93
C CYS A 77 2.98 -6.96 8.49
N SER A 78 2.81 -5.68 8.18
CA SER A 78 3.17 -5.11 6.88
C SER A 78 4.65 -5.30 6.60
N ARG A 79 5.51 -4.97 7.59
CA ARG A 79 6.98 -5.10 7.48
C ARG A 79 7.43 -6.54 7.20
N ILE A 80 6.79 -7.54 7.81
CA ILE A 80 7.09 -8.96 7.54
C ILE A 80 6.82 -9.31 6.07
N SER A 81 5.66 -8.90 5.55
CA SER A 81 5.25 -9.20 4.18
C SER A 81 6.14 -8.49 3.15
N ILE A 82 6.41 -7.19 3.37
CA ILE A 82 7.33 -6.39 2.56
C ILE A 82 8.73 -7.00 2.57
N GLY A 83 9.25 -7.38 3.73
CA GLY A 83 10.56 -8.01 3.85
C GLY A 83 10.69 -9.29 3.01
N ARG A 84 9.63 -10.12 2.97
CA ARG A 84 9.60 -11.32 2.11
C ARG A 84 9.65 -10.96 0.62
N VAL A 85 8.93 -9.93 0.18
CA VAL A 85 8.98 -9.49 -1.22
C VAL A 85 10.35 -8.94 -1.57
N LEU A 86 10.93 -8.07 -0.74
CA LEU A 86 12.25 -7.50 -0.97
C LEU A 86 13.32 -8.59 -1.08
N ALA A 87 13.28 -9.60 -0.21
CA ALA A 87 14.21 -10.72 -0.25
C ALA A 87 14.16 -11.55 -1.55
N ASN A 88 13.04 -11.53 -2.27
CA ASN A 88 12.82 -12.39 -3.45
C ASN A 88 12.70 -11.62 -4.77
N LYS A 89 12.31 -10.34 -4.74
CA LYS A 89 11.91 -9.56 -5.92
C LYS A 89 12.63 -8.24 -6.09
N ALA A 90 13.53 -7.84 -5.19
CA ALA A 90 14.33 -6.61 -5.31
C ALA A 90 15.38 -6.64 -6.44
N THR A 91 15.27 -7.56 -7.38
CA THR A 91 16.19 -7.75 -8.53
C THR A 91 16.30 -6.54 -9.45
N CYS A 92 15.29 -5.65 -9.47
CA CYS A 92 15.29 -4.43 -10.27
C CYS A 92 15.72 -3.18 -9.49
N PHE A 93 16.11 -3.33 -8.21
CA PHE A 93 16.60 -2.19 -7.43
C PHE A 93 17.99 -1.82 -7.91
N GLN A 94 18.17 -0.55 -8.26
CA GLN A 94 19.49 0.01 -8.50
C GLN A 94 19.98 0.64 -7.19
N GLY A 95 21.09 0.13 -6.66
CA GLY A 95 21.82 0.80 -5.59
C GLY A 95 22.40 2.12 -6.12
N LYS A 96 22.56 3.10 -5.23
CA LYS A 96 23.41 4.26 -5.52
C LYS A 96 24.87 3.85 -5.53
#